data_AF-R9J3Q6-F1
#
_entry.id   AF-R9J3Q6-F1
#
_cell.length_a   1.000
_cell.length_b   1.000
_cell.length_c   1.000
_cell.angle_alpha   90.00
_cell.angle_beta   90.00
_cell.angle_gamma   90.00
#
_symmetry.space_group_name_H-M   'P 1'
#
loop_
_entity.id
_entity.type
_entity.pdbx_description
1 polymer ?
#
loop_
_entity_poly.entity_id
_entity_poly.type
_entity_poly.pdbx_seq_one_letter_code
_entity_poly.pdbx_strand_id
1 'polypeptide(L)'
;MDINMKNTDTKQYLGDVQETALIPLAIRANETERKTARIHDDKAVEIIRELDVDTEKLNRFFSYEGVIARTILFDETVKKLLRKYLDAVCINIGCGLDDRFSRVDNGKIRWFNVDLPDLIEMRKKFFYETEREHMLAANFFLRS
;
A
#
# COMPACT_ATOMS: atom_id res chain seq x y z
N MET A 1 -4.00 17.24 -10.70
CA MET A 1 -3.89 18.53 -9.99
C MET A 1 -2.75 18.30 -9.03
N ASP A 2 -1.59 18.87 -9.35
CA ASP A 2 -0.29 18.36 -8.90
C ASP A 2 -0.17 18.29 -7.38
N ILE A 3 0.17 17.10 -6.87
CA ILE A 3 0.65 16.91 -5.51
C ILE A 3 1.98 17.66 -5.44
N ASN A 4 1.98 18.81 -4.75
CA ASN A 4 3.19 19.63 -4.64
C ASN A 4 4.10 19.03 -3.56
N MET A 5 5.09 18.28 -4.03
CA MET A 5 6.11 17.59 -3.23
C MET A 5 7.17 18.61 -2.82
N LYS A 6 7.65 18.54 -1.58
CA LYS A 6 8.62 19.52 -1.06
C LYS A 6 10.00 19.38 -1.73
N ASN A 7 10.27 18.22 -2.33
CA ASN A 7 11.52 17.95 -3.05
C ASN A 7 11.27 17.66 -4.54
N THR A 8 12.03 18.34 -5.41
CA THR A 8 11.90 18.26 -6.88
C THR A 8 12.29 16.88 -7.44
N ASP A 9 13.11 16.12 -6.70
CA ASP A 9 13.54 14.77 -7.10
C ASP A 9 12.39 13.75 -7.00
N THR A 10 11.45 13.93 -6.08
CA THR A 10 10.43 12.93 -5.80
C THR A 10 9.35 12.86 -6.88
N LYS A 11 9.08 13.96 -7.61
CA LYS A 11 8.13 13.98 -8.74
C LYS A 11 8.63 13.13 -9.93
N GLN A 12 9.94 13.02 -10.08
CA GLN A 12 10.61 12.15 -11.06
C GLN A 12 10.49 10.65 -10.69
N TYR A 13 10.26 10.35 -9.41
CA TYR A 13 10.06 8.98 -8.92
C TYR A 13 8.64 8.46 -9.17
N LEU A 14 7.66 9.36 -9.26
CA LEU A 14 6.24 9.01 -9.14
C LEU A 14 5.40 9.14 -10.43
N GLY A 15 5.60 10.10 -11.35
CA GLY A 15 4.72 10.20 -12.53
C GLY A 15 3.21 10.35 -12.21
N ASP A 16 2.35 10.36 -13.24
CA ASP A 16 0.94 10.79 -13.09
C ASP A 16 0.00 9.74 -12.44
N VAL A 17 0.24 8.43 -12.65
CA VAL A 17 -0.61 7.35 -12.10
C VAL A 17 -0.38 7.18 -10.59
N GLN A 18 0.79 7.58 -10.09
CA GLN A 18 1.22 7.25 -8.73
C GLN A 18 0.75 8.27 -7.68
N GLU A 19 0.27 9.45 -8.08
CA GLU A 19 -0.34 10.44 -7.18
C GLU A 19 -1.53 9.83 -6.40
N THR A 20 -2.35 9.02 -7.07
CA THR A 20 -3.55 8.42 -6.45
C THR A 20 -3.19 7.36 -5.41
N ALA A 21 -2.07 6.65 -5.59
CA ALA A 21 -1.59 5.64 -4.64
C ALA A 21 -1.05 6.25 -3.33
N LEU A 22 -0.59 7.51 -3.37
CA LEU A 22 -0.11 8.23 -2.20
C LEU A 22 -1.22 8.63 -1.22
N ILE A 23 -2.44 8.85 -1.70
CA ILE A 23 -3.56 9.25 -0.82
C ILE A 23 -3.86 8.20 0.25
N PRO A 24 -4.15 6.92 -0.09
CA PRO A 24 -4.41 5.92 0.93
C PRO A 24 -3.17 5.61 1.77
N LEU A 25 -1.96 5.73 1.21
CA LEU A 25 -0.71 5.59 1.96
C LEU A 25 -0.58 6.66 3.05
N ALA A 26 -0.73 7.93 2.69
CA ALA A 26 -0.64 9.06 3.61
C ALA A 26 -1.69 8.99 4.73
N ILE A 27 -2.92 8.59 4.40
CA ILE A 27 -3.97 8.41 5.41
C ILE A 27 -3.61 7.29 6.41
N ARG A 28 -3.06 6.16 5.94
CA ARG A 28 -2.62 5.08 6.85
C ARG A 28 -1.42 5.50 7.70
N ALA A 29 -0.47 6.24 7.14
CA ALA A 29 0.66 6.80 7.88
C ALA A 29 0.16 7.75 9.00
N ASN A 30 -0.69 8.72 8.64
CA ASN A 30 -1.28 9.66 9.58
C ASN A 30 -2.09 8.95 10.69
N GLU A 31 -2.85 7.90 10.36
CA GLU A 31 -3.60 7.12 11.36
C GLU A 31 -2.67 6.37 12.31
N THR A 32 -1.58 5.79 11.79
CA THR A 32 -0.58 5.05 12.57
C THR A 32 0.07 5.93 13.63
N GLU A 33 0.30 7.22 13.33
CA GLU A 33 0.93 8.17 14.26
C GLU A 33 -0.02 8.74 15.32
N ARG A 34 -1.33 8.42 15.26
CA ARG A 34 -2.30 8.89 16.28
C ARG A 34 -2.12 8.12 17.58
N LYS A 35 -2.29 8.81 18.71
CA LYS A 35 -2.34 8.18 20.04
C LYS A 35 -3.44 7.11 20.19
N THR A 36 -4.50 7.23 19.39
CA THR A 36 -5.64 6.30 19.37
C THR A 36 -5.78 5.66 17.98
N ALA A 37 -4.65 5.26 17.39
CA ALA A 37 -4.60 4.64 16.08
C ALA A 37 -5.50 3.40 16.02
N ARG A 38 -6.31 3.30 14.95
CA ARG A 38 -7.18 2.14 14.69
C ARG A 38 -6.51 1.08 13.82
N ILE A 39 -5.46 1.47 13.11
CA ILE A 39 -4.59 0.60 12.31
C ILE A 39 -3.14 1.02 12.53
N HIS A 40 -2.21 0.09 12.31
CA HIS A 40 -0.77 0.37 12.30
C HIS A 40 -0.18 -0.11 10.97
N ASP A 41 0.43 0.82 10.24
CA ASP A 41 1.13 0.61 8.98
C ASP A 41 2.45 1.39 9.03
N ASP A 42 3.44 0.83 9.72
CA ASP A 42 4.74 1.46 9.94
C ASP A 42 5.49 1.69 8.61
N LYS A 43 5.25 0.81 7.62
CA LYS A 43 5.82 0.95 6.29
C LYS A 43 5.24 2.15 5.55
N ALA A 44 3.96 2.45 5.72
CA ALA A 44 3.38 3.69 5.20
C ALA A 44 4.04 4.93 5.83
N VAL A 45 4.32 4.91 7.14
CA VAL A 45 5.02 6.01 7.82
C VAL A 45 6.44 6.18 7.28
N GLU A 46 7.18 5.09 7.11
CA GLU A 46 8.52 5.08 6.52
C GLU A 46 8.52 5.73 5.13
N ILE A 47 7.66 5.25 4.23
CA ILE A 47 7.60 5.72 2.84
C ILE A 47 7.19 7.19 2.76
N ILE A 48 6.20 7.63 3.55
CA ILE A 48 5.75 9.03 3.55
C ILE A 48 6.85 9.97 4.04
N ARG A 49 7.64 9.55 5.03
CA ARG A 49 8.78 10.32 5.52
C ARG A 49 9.91 10.38 4.50
N GLU A 50 10.22 9.26 3.83
CA GLU A 50 11.26 9.20 2.80
C GLU A 50 10.91 10.07 1.58
N LEU A 51 9.63 10.07 1.17
CA LEU A 51 9.15 10.84 0.03
C LEU A 51 8.96 12.34 0.33
N ASP A 52 9.03 12.76 1.60
CA ASP A 52 8.74 14.13 2.08
C ASP A 52 7.43 14.71 1.52
N VAL A 53 6.36 13.92 1.60
CA VAL A 53 5.04 14.26 1.07
C VAL A 53 4.27 15.15 2.04
N ASP A 54 3.70 16.25 1.53
CA ASP A 54 2.76 17.09 2.27
C ASP A 54 1.38 16.42 2.37
N THR A 55 1.16 15.67 3.45
CA THR A 55 -0.06 14.87 3.66
C THR A 55 -1.31 15.72 3.94
N GLU A 56 -1.17 16.99 4.35
CA GLU A 56 -2.32 17.86 4.64
C GLU A 56 -3.20 18.09 3.41
N LYS A 57 -2.58 18.14 2.22
CA LYS A 57 -3.29 18.32 0.95
C LYS A 57 -4.04 17.06 0.51
N LEU A 58 -3.55 15.87 0.89
CA LEU A 58 -4.13 14.58 0.50
C LEU A 58 -5.42 14.26 1.29
N ASN A 59 -5.59 14.83 2.47
CA ASN A 59 -6.79 14.66 3.31
C ASN A 59 -8.09 15.19 2.68
N ARG A 60 -8.03 15.94 1.57
CA ARG A 60 -9.21 16.55 0.92
C ARG A 60 -9.88 15.70 -0.16
N PHE A 61 -9.25 14.60 -0.60
CA PHE A 61 -9.68 13.86 -1.81
C PHE A 61 -10.53 12.61 -1.55
N PHE A 62 -10.30 11.92 -0.43
CA PHE A 62 -11.08 10.77 0.03
C PHE A 62 -11.46 10.97 1.48
N SER A 63 -12.62 10.44 1.91
CA SER A 63 -12.91 10.44 3.34
C SER A 63 -11.84 9.60 4.03
N TYR A 64 -11.06 10.25 4.91
CA TYR A 64 -10.06 9.60 5.76
C TYR A 64 -10.63 8.31 6.38
N GLU A 65 -11.86 8.40 6.89
CA GLU A 65 -12.64 7.29 7.43
C GLU A 65 -12.89 6.16 6.42
N GLY A 66 -13.10 6.47 5.13
CA GLY A 66 -13.28 5.47 4.10
C GLY A 66 -12.03 4.62 3.86
N VAL A 67 -10.83 5.23 3.92
CA VAL A 67 -9.57 4.48 3.81
C VAL A 67 -9.31 3.63 5.05
N ILE A 68 -9.56 4.18 6.25
CA ILE A 68 -9.35 3.45 7.50
C ILE A 68 -10.35 2.28 7.62
N ALA A 69 -11.64 2.52 7.40
CA ALA A 69 -12.66 1.48 7.43
C ALA A 69 -12.37 0.36 6.42
N ARG A 70 -11.94 0.73 5.20
CA ARG A 70 -11.54 -0.24 4.18
C ARG A 70 -10.34 -1.07 4.60
N THR A 71 -9.34 -0.44 5.22
CA THR A 71 -8.14 -1.14 5.70
C THR A 71 -8.51 -2.16 6.77
N ILE A 72 -9.29 -1.75 7.79
CA ILE A 72 -9.77 -2.64 8.85
C ILE A 72 -10.58 -3.79 8.27
N LEU A 73 -11.53 -3.49 7.38
CA LEU A 73 -12.40 -4.49 6.78
C LEU A 73 -11.60 -5.57 6.02
N PHE A 74 -10.66 -5.16 5.17
CA PHE A 74 -9.86 -6.11 4.41
C PHE A 74 -8.91 -6.91 5.30
N ASP A 75 -8.21 -6.27 6.22
CA ASP A 75 -7.26 -6.95 7.09
C ASP A 75 -7.98 -8.00 7.96
N GLU A 76 -9.14 -7.67 8.53
CA GLU A 76 -9.94 -8.62 9.32
C GLU A 76 -10.55 -9.74 8.47
N THR A 77 -11.00 -9.42 7.25
CA THR A 77 -11.52 -10.43 6.32
C THR A 77 -10.44 -11.42 5.92
N VAL A 78 -9.24 -10.95 5.58
CA VAL A 78 -8.09 -11.79 5.24
C VAL A 78 -7.70 -12.65 6.44
N LYS A 79 -7.51 -12.06 7.63
CA LYS A 79 -7.21 -12.81 8.85
C LYS A 79 -8.26 -13.90 9.14
N LYS A 80 -9.55 -13.60 8.94
CA LYS A 80 -10.63 -14.59 9.10
C LYS A 80 -10.51 -15.76 8.13
N LEU A 81 -10.19 -15.48 6.86
CA LEU A 81 -9.98 -16.53 5.86
C LEU A 81 -8.73 -17.36 6.18
N LEU A 82 -7.64 -16.72 6.62
CA LEU A 82 -6.40 -17.41 6.97
C LEU A 82 -6.51 -18.29 8.20
N ARG A 83 -7.45 -18.01 9.12
CA ARG A 83 -7.80 -18.95 10.21
C ARG A 83 -8.44 -20.25 9.70
N LYS A 84 -9.05 -20.23 8.51
CA LYS A 84 -9.65 -21.41 7.86
C LYS A 84 -8.70 -22.09 6.88
N TYR A 85 -7.85 -21.31 6.20
CA TYR A 85 -6.91 -21.78 5.18
C TYR A 85 -5.50 -21.31 5.55
N LEU A 86 -4.81 -22.12 6.37
CA LEU A 86 -3.58 -21.71 7.04
C LEU A 86 -2.37 -21.55 6.10
N ASP A 87 -2.37 -22.26 4.97
CA ASP A 87 -1.31 -22.34 3.96
C ASP A 87 -1.74 -21.73 2.61
N ALA A 88 -2.71 -20.80 2.65
CA ALA A 88 -3.27 -20.18 1.47
C ALA A 88 -2.23 -19.42 0.63
N VAL A 89 -2.52 -19.36 -0.67
CA VAL A 89 -1.89 -18.41 -1.59
C VAL A 89 -2.79 -17.19 -1.71
N CYS A 90 -2.26 -16.01 -1.44
CA CYS A 90 -2.97 -14.75 -1.47
C CYS A 90 -2.44 -13.87 -2.61
N ILE A 91 -3.36 -13.21 -3.32
CA ILE A 91 -3.03 -12.30 -4.42
C ILE A 91 -3.63 -10.93 -4.11
N ASN A 92 -2.78 -9.91 -4.03
CA ASN A 92 -3.14 -8.51 -3.83
C ASN A 92 -3.06 -7.79 -5.18
N ILE A 93 -4.21 -7.61 -5.83
CA ILE A 93 -4.33 -7.03 -7.18
C ILE A 93 -4.47 -5.50 -7.07
N GLY A 94 -3.70 -4.76 -7.87
CA GLY A 94 -3.62 -3.30 -7.75
C GLY A 94 -2.96 -2.92 -6.41
N CYS A 95 -1.87 -3.62 -6.07
CA CYS A 95 -1.27 -3.54 -4.74
C CYS A 95 -0.71 -2.16 -4.40
N GLY A 96 -0.30 -1.37 -5.39
CA GLY A 96 0.43 -0.12 -5.21
C GLY A 96 1.46 -0.21 -4.07
N LEU A 97 1.34 0.71 -3.12
CA LEU A 97 2.18 0.83 -1.92
C LEU A 97 1.55 0.20 -0.65
N ASP A 98 0.72 -0.81 -0.81
CA ASP A 98 0.08 -1.49 0.32
C ASP A 98 0.99 -2.56 0.94
N ASP A 99 1.27 -2.45 2.24
CA ASP A 99 2.03 -3.43 3.03
C ASP A 99 1.12 -4.43 3.78
N ARG A 100 0.02 -4.87 3.15
CA ARG A 100 -0.95 -5.74 3.85
C ARG A 100 -0.34 -7.04 4.35
N PHE A 101 0.65 -7.58 3.62
CA PHE A 101 1.31 -8.83 4.02
C PHE A 101 1.82 -8.75 5.46
N SER A 102 2.55 -7.69 5.83
CA SER A 102 3.10 -7.53 7.19
C SER A 102 2.01 -7.50 8.28
N ARG A 103 0.81 -7.01 7.95
CA ARG A 103 -0.32 -6.89 8.89
C ARG A 103 -1.17 -8.15 9.05
N VAL A 104 -1.12 -9.08 8.08
CA VAL A 104 -1.99 -10.27 8.04
C VAL A 104 -1.24 -11.59 8.02
N ASP A 105 0.08 -11.57 7.87
CA ASP A 105 0.89 -12.78 7.81
C ASP A 105 0.73 -13.67 9.06
N ASN A 106 0.71 -14.97 8.82
CA ASN A 106 0.63 -16.01 9.85
C ASN A 106 1.88 -16.91 9.87
N GLY A 107 2.93 -16.54 9.12
CA GLY A 107 4.17 -17.30 8.97
C GLY A 107 4.11 -18.46 7.99
N LYS A 108 2.96 -18.72 7.34
CA LYS A 108 2.73 -19.89 6.48
C LYS A 108 2.21 -19.55 5.09
N ILE A 109 1.52 -18.43 4.93
CA ILE A 109 0.96 -18.03 3.63
C ILE A 109 2.04 -17.64 2.63
N ARG A 110 1.69 -17.73 1.35
CA ARG A 110 2.42 -17.10 0.24
C ARG A 110 1.61 -15.93 -0.30
N TRP A 111 2.28 -14.83 -0.62
CA TRP A 111 1.67 -13.56 -0.96
C TRP A 111 2.24 -13.02 -2.28
N PHE A 112 1.35 -12.61 -3.18
CA PHE A 112 1.72 -12.05 -4.47
C PHE A 112 1.10 -10.66 -4.59
N ASN A 113 1.96 -9.64 -4.66
CA ASN A 113 1.57 -8.28 -4.98
C ASN A 113 1.62 -8.10 -6.50
N VAL A 114 0.48 -7.83 -7.12
CA VAL A 114 0.35 -7.76 -8.57
C VAL A 114 -0.17 -6.40 -8.98
N ASP A 115 0.58 -5.70 -9.82
CA ASP A 115 0.22 -4.38 -10.34
C ASP A 115 0.83 -4.13 -11.72
N LEU A 116 0.52 -2.99 -12.31
CA LEU A 116 1.15 -2.52 -13.53
C LEU A 116 2.69 -2.43 -13.36
N PRO A 117 3.47 -2.65 -14.45
CA PRO A 117 4.92 -2.68 -14.36
C PRO A 117 5.54 -1.44 -13.70
N ASP A 118 5.06 -0.24 -14.02
CA ASP A 118 5.52 1.02 -13.43
C ASP A 118 5.26 1.10 -11.91
N LEU A 119 4.10 0.61 -11.45
CA LEU A 119 3.78 0.53 -10.03
C LEU A 119 4.65 -0.50 -9.30
N ILE A 120 4.93 -1.65 -9.92
CA ILE A 120 5.82 -2.66 -9.33
C ILE A 120 7.26 -2.16 -9.26
N GLU A 121 7.76 -1.49 -10.30
CA GLU A 121 9.10 -0.89 -10.27
C GLU A 121 9.22 0.21 -9.21
N MET A 122 8.17 0.99 -8.98
CA MET A 122 8.15 1.93 -7.86
C MET A 122 8.07 1.20 -6.51
N ARG A 123 7.23 0.17 -6.37
CA ARG A 123 7.12 -0.64 -5.15
C ARG A 123 8.48 -1.22 -4.74
N LYS A 124 9.28 -1.71 -5.69
CA LYS A 124 10.63 -2.26 -5.44
C LYS A 124 11.62 -1.28 -4.82
N LYS A 125 11.35 0.03 -4.85
CA LYS A 125 12.18 1.04 -4.17
C LYS A 125 12.00 1.01 -2.65
N PHE A 126 10.83 0.59 -2.18
CA PHE A 126 10.46 0.61 -0.77
C PHE A 126 10.33 -0.80 -0.17
N PHE A 127 10.02 -1.80 -0.99
CA PHE A 127 9.76 -3.17 -0.57
C PHE A 127 10.78 -4.15 -1.14
N TYR A 128 11.04 -5.22 -0.40
CA TYR A 128 11.91 -6.32 -0.81
C TYR A 128 11.12 -7.62 -0.86
N GLU A 129 11.39 -8.47 -1.85
CA GLU A 129 10.81 -9.80 -1.88
C GLU A 129 11.39 -10.69 -0.79
N THR A 130 10.60 -11.65 -0.34
CA THR A 130 11.03 -12.71 0.57
C THR A 130 10.75 -14.07 -0.05
N GLU A 131 11.05 -15.16 0.63
CA GLU A 131 10.64 -16.50 0.20
C GLU A 131 9.11 -16.68 0.11
N ARG A 132 8.34 -15.81 0.77
CA ARG A 132 6.88 -15.91 0.87
C ARG A 132 6.12 -14.70 0.32
N GLU A 133 6.79 -13.58 0.04
CA GLU A 133 6.19 -12.37 -0.51
C GLU A 133 6.87 -12.01 -1.82
N HIS A 134 6.09 -11.95 -2.89
CA HIS A 134 6.57 -11.72 -4.24
C HIS A 134 5.89 -10.50 -4.88
N MET A 135 6.58 -9.89 -5.84
CA MET A 135 6.11 -8.76 -6.63
C MET A 135 6.06 -9.12 -8.11
N LEU A 136 4.86 -9.09 -8.70
CA LEU A 136 4.62 -9.49 -10.09
C LEU A 136 4.06 -8.31 -10.91
N ALA A 137 4.77 -7.94 -11.96
CA ALA A 137 4.28 -6.97 -12.94
C ALA A 137 3.31 -7.64 -13.91
N ALA A 138 2.09 -7.12 -14.02
CA ALA A 138 1.07 -7.61 -14.95
C ALA A 138 0.18 -6.47 -15.48
N ASN A 139 -0.23 -6.57 -16.73
CA ASN A 139 -1.24 -5.67 -17.30
C ASN A 139 -2.61 -6.37 -17.29
N PHE A 140 -3.55 -5.85 -16.50
CA PHE A 140 -4.88 -6.44 -16.35
C PHE A 140 -5.86 -6.07 -17.48
N PHE A 141 -5.49 -5.12 -18.33
CA PHE A 141 -6.36 -4.56 -19.37
C PHE A 141 -6.04 -5.04 -20.78
N LEU A 142 -4.86 -5.65 -21.00
CA LEU A 142 -4.52 -6.24 -22.29
C LEU A 142 -5.08 -7.65 -22.37
N ARG A 143 -6.06 -7.85 -23.25
CA ARG A 143 -6.42 -9.20 -23.73
C ARG A 143 -5.27 -9.70 -24.60
N SER A 144 -4.77 -10.89 -24.29
CA SER A 144 -3.92 -11.70 -25.17
C SER A 144 -4.58 -11.96 -26.52
#